data_AF-A0A954XFU6-F1
#
_entry.id   AF-A0A954XFU6-F1
#
_cell.length_a   1.000
_cell.length_b   1.000
_cell.length_c   1.000
_cell.angle_alpha   90.00
_cell.angle_beta   90.00
_cell.angle_gamma   90.00
#
_symmetry.space_group_name_H-M   'P 1'
#
loop_
_entity.id
_entity.type
_entity.pdbx_description
1 polymer ?
#
loop_
_entity_poly.entity_id
_entity_poly.type
_entity_poly.pdbx_seq_one_letter_code
_entity_poly.pdbx_strand_id
1 'polypeptide(L)'
;MTKRMLPLVEPLGQRPSRRPRHARAVRWTLAMLLVCSLSAVTARGQDEPVATWDFSPYRIQVWLSVEPRGALPSVQRDEIAHTIIDFAGPAAGVTWDVEVVEPPAYLRAEVTRSLESFNADMIVNSDLVLVVNKESNKREDMGLKRADDLFRFASGSETAVESVKSGVRIGLADPQANLLGSRTVQALGDAKAKLLHSHSGRVLGENSKRLVEQVLAGELDAAVCYRGDTLEHLKDLLSFELRAAGDSRDILAHDKLIFINIQHDLRGLTVQAREMDGPMRHLGPIGTYSVRQPELLAHVCASAMAEAFSPVARIEERVRSDEELAAEKEKGRRNVIDARVRAGGLIRRPECLSHIEPGDVLLPIVRRNDKYGNPTVLESVAWTFLQVVGRDAAMLDCDVQSGTRGGIAARRSARTQQVGIKAKPRPGGTTVYMTSRATPSGSDKRPMIGYEIHNKDLKNDEMELIGYSDWRGAFDVEPDPDNMLRLLYVKNGSVVLAKLPVVPGLFEELRMEMNDDERRLEAEAFVKSVQTTILDTVAQTKVLELRLRKAMDEKKVDEVKALVTDLMALPTRDGLTAVMNERAQQLKSGNPITQKKIDLLLK
;
A
#
# COMPACT_ATOMS: atom_id res chain seq x y z
N MET A 1 6.56 -13.58 103.53
CA MET A 1 8.00 -13.36 103.79
C MET A 1 8.47 -12.18 102.93
N THR A 2 8.97 -11.13 103.60
CA THR A 2 9.64 -9.89 103.08
C THR A 2 8.95 -9.15 101.93
N LYS A 3 8.19 -8.04 102.07
CA LYS A 3 8.21 -6.84 102.96
C LYS A 3 9.45 -5.93 102.78
N ARG A 4 9.30 -4.85 101.98
CA ARG A 4 9.76 -3.44 102.19
C ARG A 4 9.57 -2.66 100.88
N MET A 5 8.61 -1.73 100.71
CA MET A 5 8.53 -0.35 101.25
C MET A 5 9.86 0.40 101.08
N LEU A 6 10.03 1.52 100.37
CA LEU A 6 9.31 2.80 100.13
C LEU A 6 10.48 3.85 99.93
N PRO A 7 10.31 5.15 99.67
CA PRO A 7 9.23 5.91 99.02
C PRO A 7 9.69 7.13 98.15
N LEU A 8 8.69 7.84 97.60
CA LEU A 8 8.50 9.31 97.62
C LEU A 8 9.37 10.25 96.73
N VAL A 9 8.65 11.04 95.92
CA VAL A 9 8.68 12.53 95.76
C VAL A 9 8.75 13.03 94.30
N GLU A 10 7.65 13.70 93.92
CA GLU A 10 7.39 14.62 92.79
C GLU A 10 8.05 16.02 93.00
N PRO A 11 7.99 17.06 92.12
CA PRO A 11 7.41 17.17 90.78
C PRO A 11 8.21 18.07 89.77
N LEU A 12 7.54 18.38 88.65
CA LEU A 12 7.66 19.54 87.73
C LEU A 12 8.59 19.46 86.51
N GLY A 13 7.96 19.55 85.32
CA GLY A 13 8.62 19.96 84.09
C GLY A 13 7.89 19.56 82.82
N GLN A 14 6.87 20.33 82.41
CA GLN A 14 6.16 20.17 81.13
C GLN A 14 7.12 20.22 79.91
N ARG A 15 7.03 19.24 79.01
CA ARG A 15 7.43 19.34 77.59
C ARG A 15 6.51 18.48 76.69
N PRO A 16 6.28 18.89 75.43
CA PRO A 16 5.04 18.61 74.72
C PRO A 16 4.95 17.21 74.11
N SER A 17 3.73 16.68 74.09
CA SER A 17 3.33 15.37 73.59
C SER A 17 3.62 15.19 72.09
N ARG A 18 4.47 14.22 71.76
CA ARG A 18 4.56 13.62 70.42
C ARG A 18 3.32 12.74 70.16
N ARG A 19 2.51 13.09 69.17
CA ARG A 19 1.44 12.21 68.65
C ARG A 19 2.02 11.05 67.81
N PRO A 20 1.40 9.86 67.82
CA PRO A 20 2.00 8.63 67.30
C PRO A 20 1.81 8.44 65.77
N ARG A 21 2.80 7.78 65.17
CA ARG A 21 3.01 7.56 63.71
C ARG A 21 2.05 6.57 63.03
N HIS A 22 0.94 6.17 63.65
CA HIS A 22 0.10 5.08 63.13
C HIS A 22 -1.03 5.51 62.16
N ALA A 23 -1.28 6.80 61.98
CA ALA A 23 -2.30 7.28 61.04
C ALA A 23 -1.86 7.32 59.56
N ARG A 24 -0.56 7.14 59.26
CA ARG A 24 -0.06 7.14 57.87
C ARG A 24 -0.18 5.76 57.21
N ALA A 25 0.01 4.66 57.93
CA ALA A 25 -0.01 3.32 57.33
C ALA A 25 -1.41 2.91 56.81
N VAL A 26 -2.48 3.33 57.49
CA VAL A 26 -3.87 3.02 57.09
C VAL A 26 -4.32 3.86 55.88
N ARG A 27 -3.80 5.08 55.72
CA ARG A 27 -4.08 5.92 54.54
C ARG A 27 -3.39 5.42 53.26
N TRP A 28 -2.20 4.82 53.38
CA TRP A 28 -1.50 4.24 52.22
C TRP A 28 -2.13 2.93 51.74
N THR A 29 -2.69 2.11 52.63
CA THR A 29 -3.40 0.88 52.27
C THR A 29 -4.76 1.15 51.64
N LEU A 30 -5.52 2.14 52.14
CA LEU A 30 -6.77 2.56 51.49
C LEU A 30 -6.52 3.25 50.14
N ALA A 31 -5.46 4.06 50.01
CA ALA A 31 -5.08 4.67 48.74
C ALA A 31 -4.59 3.65 47.70
N MET A 32 -3.86 2.60 48.10
CA MET A 32 -3.49 1.52 47.19
C MET A 32 -4.69 0.69 46.73
N LEU A 33 -5.64 0.38 47.62
CA LEU A 33 -6.87 -0.32 47.22
C LEU A 33 -7.73 0.53 46.28
N LEU A 34 -7.79 1.85 46.48
CA LEU A 34 -8.51 2.76 45.59
C LEU A 34 -7.82 2.93 44.23
N VAL A 35 -6.48 2.92 44.19
CA VAL A 35 -5.68 2.94 42.95
C VAL A 35 -5.76 1.61 42.20
N CYS A 36 -5.85 0.47 42.90
CA CYS A 36 -6.10 -0.83 42.26
C CYS A 36 -7.53 -0.95 41.73
N SER A 37 -8.55 -0.37 42.40
CA SER A 37 -9.91 -0.33 41.89
C SER A 37 -10.12 0.71 40.77
N LEU A 38 -9.39 1.83 40.76
CA LEU A 38 -9.43 2.79 39.63
C LEU A 38 -8.64 2.28 38.42
N SER A 39 -7.59 1.49 38.62
CA SER A 39 -6.88 0.79 37.53
C SER A 39 -7.71 -0.36 36.94
N ALA A 40 -8.72 -0.85 37.66
CA ALA A 40 -9.65 -1.87 37.16
C ALA A 40 -10.77 -1.28 36.29
N VAL A 41 -11.04 0.04 36.37
CA VAL A 41 -12.07 0.71 35.55
C VAL A 41 -11.49 1.25 34.23
N THR A 42 -10.17 1.44 34.14
CA THR A 42 -9.47 1.77 32.88
C THR A 42 -8.92 0.55 32.12
N ALA A 43 -9.11 -0.65 32.67
CA ALA A 43 -8.80 -1.93 32.00
C ALA A 43 -10.06 -2.62 31.42
N ARG A 44 -11.14 -1.88 31.15
CA ARG A 44 -12.21 -2.33 30.24
C ARG A 44 -11.77 -2.12 28.79
N GLY A 45 -10.76 -2.87 28.39
CA GLY A 45 -10.32 -3.00 27.03
C GLY A 45 -9.54 -4.29 26.96
N GLN A 46 -10.00 -5.21 26.12
CA GLN A 46 -9.36 -6.50 25.80
C GLN A 46 -9.69 -7.65 26.76
N ASP A 47 -10.93 -8.15 26.65
CA ASP A 47 -11.21 -9.60 26.78
C ASP A 47 -12.51 -9.96 26.04
N GLU A 48 -12.83 -9.25 24.94
CA GLU A 48 -13.63 -9.90 23.91
C GLU A 48 -12.72 -10.93 23.22
N PRO A 49 -13.16 -12.18 23.04
CA PRO A 49 -12.39 -13.14 22.27
C PRO A 49 -12.14 -12.51 20.90
N VAL A 50 -10.88 -12.19 20.60
CA VAL A 50 -10.50 -11.72 19.26
C VAL A 50 -10.96 -12.80 18.30
N ALA A 51 -12.08 -12.54 17.64
CA ALA A 51 -12.63 -13.48 16.69
C ALA A 51 -11.51 -13.85 15.71
N THR A 52 -11.31 -15.14 15.52
CA THR A 52 -10.23 -15.62 14.66
C THR A 52 -10.46 -15.03 13.27
N TRP A 53 -9.39 -14.57 12.61
CA TRP A 53 -9.45 -13.77 11.37
C TRP A 53 -10.36 -14.36 10.28
N ASP A 54 -10.49 -15.67 10.23
CA ASP A 54 -11.35 -16.46 9.34
C ASP A 54 -12.83 -16.52 9.76
N PHE A 55 -13.17 -16.23 11.03
CA PHE A 55 -14.54 -16.18 11.55
C PHE A 55 -15.03 -14.76 11.88
N SER A 56 -14.24 -13.73 11.58
CA SER A 56 -14.66 -12.34 11.67
C SER A 56 -15.20 -11.85 10.32
N PRO A 57 -16.43 -11.32 10.24
CA PRO A 57 -16.94 -10.68 9.03
C PRO A 57 -16.11 -9.44 8.66
N TYR A 58 -16.21 -9.04 7.39
CA TYR A 58 -15.75 -7.74 6.94
C TYR A 58 -16.66 -6.66 7.50
N ARG A 59 -16.10 -5.71 8.26
CA ARG A 59 -16.80 -4.48 8.62
C ARG A 59 -16.68 -3.51 7.45
N ILE A 60 -17.78 -3.31 6.73
CA ILE A 60 -17.86 -2.51 5.51
C ILE A 60 -18.70 -1.28 5.80
N GLN A 61 -18.12 -0.11 5.63
CA GLN A 61 -18.86 1.14 5.68
C GLN A 61 -19.00 1.72 4.27
N VAL A 62 -20.23 1.95 3.84
CA VAL A 62 -20.58 2.50 2.54
C VAL A 62 -20.91 3.98 2.71
N TRP A 63 -20.15 4.84 2.04
CA TRP A 63 -20.43 6.28 1.99
C TRP A 63 -21.27 6.59 0.76
N LEU A 64 -22.53 6.94 1.00
CA LEU A 64 -23.44 7.34 -0.06
C LEU A 64 -23.42 8.87 -0.22
N SER A 65 -22.88 9.35 -1.35
CA SER A 65 -22.89 10.77 -1.72
C SER A 65 -23.74 11.02 -2.96
N VAL A 66 -24.47 12.13 -2.96
CA VAL A 66 -25.32 12.55 -4.08
C VAL A 66 -24.96 13.99 -4.44
N GLU A 67 -24.75 14.25 -5.73
CA GLU A 67 -24.40 15.58 -6.22
C GLU A 67 -25.50 16.62 -5.88
N PRO A 68 -25.14 17.81 -5.34
CA PRO A 68 -26.12 18.80 -4.87
C PRO A 68 -27.11 19.28 -5.94
N ARG A 69 -26.71 19.29 -7.22
CA ARG A 69 -27.57 19.75 -8.34
C ARG A 69 -28.71 18.80 -8.66
N GLY A 70 -28.63 17.55 -8.21
CA GLY A 70 -29.68 16.55 -8.34
C GLY A 70 -30.00 15.87 -7.02
N ALA A 71 -30.00 16.64 -5.92
CA ALA A 71 -30.26 16.10 -4.60
C ALA A 71 -31.53 15.23 -4.60
N LEU A 72 -31.33 13.91 -4.48
CA LEU A 72 -32.43 12.95 -4.40
C LEU A 72 -33.25 13.24 -3.12
N PRO A 73 -34.59 13.09 -3.18
CA PRO A 73 -35.42 13.12 -1.98
C PRO A 73 -34.90 12.15 -0.91
N SER A 74 -35.08 12.47 0.36
CA SER A 74 -34.62 11.62 1.48
C SER A 74 -35.15 10.18 1.37
N VAL A 75 -36.42 10.03 0.98
CA VAL A 75 -37.08 8.73 0.77
C VAL A 75 -36.31 7.85 -0.21
N GLN A 76 -35.77 8.44 -1.29
CA GLN A 76 -35.04 7.70 -2.30
C GLN A 76 -33.62 7.33 -1.82
N ARG A 77 -33.02 8.13 -0.94
CA ARG A 77 -31.73 7.76 -0.31
C ARG A 77 -31.89 6.60 0.65
N ASP A 78 -32.96 6.63 1.45
CA ASP A 78 -33.26 5.54 2.39
C ASP A 78 -33.54 4.23 1.62
N GLU A 79 -34.27 4.31 0.50
CA GLU A 79 -34.49 3.18 -0.41
C GLU A 79 -33.17 2.61 -0.97
N ILE A 80 -32.24 3.46 -1.40
CA ILE A 80 -30.92 3.03 -1.86
C ILE A 80 -30.15 2.34 -0.74
N ALA A 81 -30.11 2.94 0.46
CA ALA A 81 -29.41 2.38 1.62
C ALA A 81 -29.98 1.02 2.02
N HIS A 82 -31.31 0.90 2.09
CA HIS A 82 -31.99 -0.37 2.37
C HIS A 82 -31.68 -1.42 1.31
N THR A 83 -31.73 -1.07 0.02
CA THR A 83 -31.43 -2.01 -1.07
C THR A 83 -29.98 -2.51 -1.02
N ILE A 84 -29.02 -1.65 -0.67
CA ILE A 84 -27.62 -2.04 -0.48
C ILE A 84 -27.47 -3.07 0.64
N ILE A 85 -28.12 -2.82 1.79
CA ILE A 85 -28.08 -3.72 2.96
C ILE A 85 -28.78 -5.05 2.64
N ASP A 86 -29.98 -4.99 2.05
CA ASP A 86 -30.76 -6.18 1.68
C ASP A 86 -30.03 -7.04 0.64
N PHE A 87 -29.24 -6.42 -0.25
CA PHE A 87 -28.41 -7.12 -1.22
C PHE A 87 -27.20 -7.84 -0.58
N ALA A 88 -26.62 -7.29 0.49
CA ALA A 88 -25.41 -7.84 1.11
C ALA A 88 -25.59 -9.28 1.61
N GLY A 89 -26.74 -9.60 2.20
CA GLY A 89 -27.06 -10.95 2.69
C GLY A 89 -27.05 -12.01 1.59
N PRO A 90 -27.84 -11.87 0.51
CA PRO A 90 -27.81 -12.77 -0.64
C PRO A 90 -26.49 -12.77 -1.42
N ALA A 91 -25.67 -11.72 -1.36
CA ALA A 91 -24.43 -11.63 -2.13
C ALA A 91 -23.21 -12.23 -1.40
N ALA A 92 -23.11 -11.99 -0.10
CA ALA A 92 -21.95 -12.38 0.70
C ALA A 92 -22.31 -13.24 1.92
N GLY A 93 -23.59 -13.28 2.32
CA GLY A 93 -24.03 -13.99 3.52
C GLY A 93 -23.51 -13.31 4.78
N VAL A 94 -23.12 -14.10 5.77
CA VAL A 94 -22.61 -13.58 7.05
C VAL A 94 -21.14 -13.13 6.98
N THR A 95 -20.51 -13.14 5.80
CA THR A 95 -19.12 -12.66 5.66
C THR A 95 -19.04 -11.14 5.64
N TRP A 96 -20.14 -10.43 5.38
CA TRP A 96 -20.21 -8.97 5.37
C TRP A 96 -21.07 -8.45 6.51
N ASP A 97 -20.58 -7.40 7.14
CA ASP A 97 -21.30 -6.53 8.07
C ASP A 97 -21.29 -5.14 7.45
N VAL A 98 -22.42 -4.72 6.89
CA VAL A 98 -22.53 -3.52 6.03
C VAL A 98 -23.32 -2.44 6.75
N GLU A 99 -22.73 -1.26 6.83
CA GLU A 99 -23.39 -0.03 7.27
C GLU A 99 -23.37 1.00 6.13
N VAL A 100 -24.50 1.66 5.87
CA VAL A 100 -24.58 2.76 4.90
C VAL A 100 -24.72 4.07 5.66
N VAL A 101 -23.80 5.00 5.44
CA VAL A 101 -23.76 6.30 6.12
C VAL A 101 -23.51 7.43 5.11
N GLU A 102 -23.86 8.66 5.50
CA GLU A 102 -23.40 9.82 4.75
C GLU A 102 -21.90 10.06 5.02
N PRO A 103 -21.12 10.52 4.02
CA PRO A 103 -19.75 10.93 4.28
C PRO A 103 -19.72 12.08 5.29
N PRO A 104 -18.70 12.12 6.17
CA PRO A 104 -18.52 13.22 7.10
C PRO A 104 -18.58 14.57 6.39
N ALA A 105 -19.22 15.57 7.01
CA ALA A 105 -19.48 16.87 6.37
C ALA A 105 -18.21 17.52 5.78
N TYR A 106 -17.07 17.35 6.45
CA TYR A 106 -15.77 17.88 6.02
C TYR A 106 -15.16 17.16 4.81
N LEU A 107 -15.53 15.91 4.52
CA LEU A 107 -15.08 15.15 3.34
C LEU A 107 -16.10 15.13 2.20
N ARG A 108 -17.36 15.47 2.48
CA ARG A 108 -18.48 15.33 1.54
C ARG A 108 -18.21 15.97 0.19
N ALA A 109 -17.68 17.19 0.17
CA ALA A 109 -17.42 17.90 -1.08
C ALA A 109 -16.36 17.18 -1.94
N GLU A 110 -15.31 16.66 -1.33
CA GLU A 110 -14.23 15.94 -2.01
C GLU A 110 -14.72 14.61 -2.57
N VAL A 111 -15.38 13.80 -1.73
CA VAL A 111 -15.93 12.48 -2.11
C VAL A 111 -16.94 12.62 -3.26
N THR A 112 -17.75 13.68 -3.26
CA THR A 112 -18.78 13.89 -4.29
C THR A 112 -18.21 14.41 -5.61
N ARG A 113 -17.15 15.23 -5.57
CA ARG A 113 -16.63 15.91 -6.79
C ARG A 113 -15.45 15.20 -7.43
N SER A 114 -14.59 14.54 -6.65
CA SER A 114 -13.30 14.06 -7.12
C SER A 114 -12.91 12.74 -6.47
N LEU A 115 -13.68 11.68 -6.79
CA LEU A 115 -13.39 10.33 -6.28
C LEU A 115 -12.03 9.79 -6.76
N GLU A 116 -11.50 10.30 -7.87
CA GLU A 116 -10.18 9.97 -8.41
C GLU A 116 -9.03 10.45 -7.52
N SER A 117 -9.08 11.70 -7.04
CA SER A 117 -8.06 12.28 -6.17
C SER A 117 -8.19 11.87 -4.70
N PHE A 118 -9.39 11.42 -4.30
CA PHE A 118 -9.67 11.03 -2.92
C PHE A 118 -8.77 9.88 -2.45
N ASN A 119 -8.15 10.06 -1.27
CA ASN A 119 -7.26 9.07 -0.68
C ASN A 119 -7.25 9.11 0.85
N ALA A 120 -6.63 8.12 1.49
CA ALA A 120 -6.59 7.99 2.94
C ALA A 120 -5.88 9.16 3.65
N ASP A 121 -4.90 9.80 3.01
CA ASP A 121 -4.21 10.94 3.60
C ASP A 121 -5.16 12.13 3.71
N MET A 122 -6.14 12.29 2.81
CA MET A 122 -7.18 13.30 2.96
C MET A 122 -8.00 13.10 4.24
N ILE A 123 -8.36 11.85 4.56
CA ILE A 123 -9.08 11.51 5.79
C ILE A 123 -8.23 11.84 7.02
N VAL A 124 -6.96 11.42 7.04
CA VAL A 124 -6.04 11.66 8.15
C VAL A 124 -5.72 13.15 8.31
N ASN A 125 -5.60 13.88 7.21
CA ASN A 125 -5.30 15.32 7.22
C ASN A 125 -6.49 16.15 7.70
N SER A 126 -7.70 15.63 7.60
CA SER A 126 -8.90 16.24 8.17
C SER A 126 -9.11 15.97 9.66
N ASP A 127 -8.24 15.19 10.31
CA ASP A 127 -8.28 15.06 11.77
C ASP A 127 -8.04 16.40 12.44
N LEU A 128 -8.79 16.67 13.50
CA LEU A 128 -8.57 17.84 14.33
C LEU A 128 -7.39 17.61 15.28
N VAL A 129 -6.48 18.57 15.31
CA VAL A 129 -5.33 18.59 16.21
C VAL A 129 -5.34 19.89 16.99
N LEU A 130 -4.97 19.81 18.27
CA LEU A 130 -4.63 20.97 19.06
C LEU A 130 -3.15 21.30 18.83
N VAL A 131 -2.87 22.50 18.37
CA VAL A 131 -1.50 22.99 18.17
C VAL A 131 -1.13 24.07 19.17
N VAL A 132 0.13 24.04 19.59
CA VAL A 132 0.75 25.02 20.48
C VAL A 132 2.13 25.35 19.94
N ASN A 133 2.54 26.61 20.00
CA ASN A 133 3.90 27.01 19.62
C ASN A 133 4.94 26.43 20.61
N LYS A 134 5.99 25.79 20.09
CA LYS A 134 7.08 25.21 20.90
C LYS A 134 7.84 26.24 21.72
N GLU A 135 8.04 27.44 21.18
CA GLU A 135 8.76 28.50 21.88
C GLU A 135 7.94 29.03 23.06
N SER A 136 6.63 29.20 22.86
CA SER A 136 5.70 29.60 23.91
C SER A 136 5.64 28.56 25.04
N ASN A 137 5.75 27.25 24.72
CA ASN A 137 5.79 26.18 25.72
C ASN A 137 7.07 26.17 26.59
N LYS A 138 8.11 26.93 26.25
CA LYS A 138 9.34 27.08 27.06
C LYS A 138 9.28 28.23 28.07
N ARG A 139 8.32 29.17 27.93
CA ARG A 139 8.19 30.32 28.84
C ARG A 139 7.52 29.86 30.15
N GLU A 140 8.24 29.96 31.27
CA GLU A 140 7.73 29.63 32.61
C GLU A 140 6.51 30.48 33.03
N ASP A 141 6.29 31.62 32.36
CA ASP A 141 5.22 32.59 32.63
C ASP A 141 3.86 32.23 31.99
N MET A 142 3.76 31.17 31.19
CA MET A 142 2.45 30.68 30.77
C MET A 142 1.77 30.07 31.99
N GLY A 143 0.72 30.72 32.49
CA GLY A 143 -0.06 30.29 33.66
C GLY A 143 -0.78 28.93 33.55
N LEU A 144 -0.41 28.10 32.58
CA LEU A 144 -0.81 26.71 32.36
C LEU A 144 0.35 25.80 32.76
N LYS A 145 0.15 24.83 33.66
CA LYS A 145 1.24 23.87 33.96
C LYS A 145 1.36 22.89 32.78
N ARG A 146 2.20 23.23 31.80
CA ARG A 146 2.64 22.38 30.66
C ARG A 146 1.53 22.04 29.65
N ALA A 147 1.95 21.72 28.43
CA ALA A 147 1.09 21.17 27.38
C ALA A 147 0.25 19.94 27.83
N ASP A 148 0.67 19.25 28.89
CA ASP A 148 -0.10 18.19 29.56
C ASP A 148 -1.47 18.66 30.07
N ASP A 149 -1.60 19.89 30.59
CA ASP A 149 -2.88 20.39 31.10
C ASP A 149 -3.84 20.75 29.96
N LEU A 150 -3.32 21.32 28.87
CA LEU A 150 -4.08 21.54 27.62
C LEU A 150 -4.49 20.21 26.98
N PHE A 151 -3.61 19.22 27.02
CA PHE A 151 -3.90 17.87 26.55
C PHE A 151 -4.98 17.19 27.40
N ARG A 152 -4.93 17.30 28.74
CA ARG A 152 -5.98 16.79 29.64
C ARG A 152 -7.31 17.49 29.44
N PHE A 153 -7.27 18.80 29.18
CA PHE A 153 -8.46 19.60 28.83
C PHE A 153 -9.06 19.12 27.51
N ALA A 154 -8.23 18.99 26.48
CA ALA A 154 -8.64 18.56 25.16
C ALA A 154 -8.83 17.03 25.02
N SER A 155 -8.69 16.27 26.11
CA SER A 155 -9.11 14.86 26.20
C SER A 155 -10.36 14.68 27.08
N GLY A 156 -10.97 15.78 27.56
CA GLY A 156 -12.24 15.75 28.28
C GLY A 156 -12.13 15.38 29.76
N SER A 157 -10.96 15.56 30.40
CA SER A 157 -10.81 15.34 31.85
C SER A 157 -11.53 16.44 32.63
N GLU A 158 -12.52 16.10 33.46
CA GLU A 158 -13.28 17.03 34.33
C GLU A 158 -12.35 17.93 35.18
N THR A 159 -11.27 17.36 35.70
CA THR A 159 -10.26 18.06 36.51
C THR A 159 -9.47 19.12 35.75
N ALA A 160 -9.43 19.06 34.41
CA ALA A 160 -8.68 20.00 33.58
C ALA A 160 -9.48 21.26 33.24
N VAL A 161 -10.80 21.15 33.10
CA VAL A 161 -11.70 22.29 32.82
C VAL A 161 -11.68 23.31 33.94
N GLU A 162 -11.54 22.87 35.20
CA GLU A 162 -11.40 23.76 36.37
C GLU A 162 -10.01 24.42 36.47
N SER A 163 -9.00 23.88 35.77
CA SER A 163 -7.61 24.34 35.86
C SER A 163 -7.19 25.35 34.78
N VAL A 164 -8.00 25.53 33.73
CA VAL A 164 -7.75 26.54 32.70
C VAL A 164 -8.03 27.93 33.28
N LYS A 165 -6.98 28.73 33.45
CA LYS A 165 -7.11 30.11 33.94
C LYS A 165 -7.89 30.97 32.94
N SER A 166 -8.71 31.89 33.45
CA SER A 166 -9.33 32.97 32.66
C SER A 166 -8.22 33.80 31.98
N GLY A 167 -8.08 33.70 30.66
CA GLY A 167 -7.12 34.50 29.88
C GLY A 167 -6.41 33.79 28.71
N VAL A 168 -6.60 32.48 28.51
CA VAL A 168 -6.00 31.72 27.39
C VAL A 168 -6.75 31.99 26.07
N ARG A 169 -6.04 32.37 25.02
CA ARG A 169 -6.60 32.61 23.68
C ARG A 169 -6.50 31.34 22.84
N ILE A 170 -7.65 30.72 22.54
CA ILE A 170 -7.75 29.51 21.73
C ILE A 170 -8.57 29.80 20.47
N GLY A 171 -8.00 29.52 19.30
CA GLY A 171 -8.71 29.57 18.01
C GLY A 171 -9.31 28.23 17.61
N LEU A 172 -10.42 28.23 16.86
CA LEU A 172 -11.12 27.03 16.39
C LEU A 172 -11.43 27.13 14.90
N ALA A 173 -11.00 26.12 14.13
CA ALA A 173 -11.31 25.99 12.70
C ALA A 173 -12.78 25.55 12.52
N ASP A 174 -13.65 26.51 12.22
CA ASP A 174 -15.03 26.38 11.71
C ASP A 174 -16.20 25.92 12.65
N PRO A 175 -17.45 26.44 12.49
CA PRO A 175 -18.62 26.18 13.34
C PRO A 175 -19.56 25.03 12.92
N GLN A 176 -19.28 24.23 11.87
CA GLN A 176 -20.03 22.98 11.65
C GLN A 176 -19.73 21.89 12.70
N ALA A 177 -18.89 22.22 13.67
CA ALA A 177 -18.68 21.54 14.95
C ALA A 177 -19.95 21.28 15.78
N ASN A 178 -21.15 21.69 15.35
CA ASN A 178 -22.41 21.20 15.92
C ASN A 178 -22.66 19.69 15.65
N LEU A 179 -21.85 19.03 14.80
CA LEU A 179 -21.90 17.59 14.54
C LEU A 179 -20.92 16.77 15.39
N LEU A 180 -20.12 17.39 16.25
CA LEU A 180 -19.10 16.68 17.04
C LEU A 180 -19.73 16.14 18.33
N GLY A 181 -20.29 14.92 18.25
CA GLY A 181 -20.73 14.13 19.41
C GLY A 181 -19.59 13.67 20.34
N SER A 182 -18.39 14.24 20.21
CA SER A 182 -17.29 13.96 21.14
C SER A 182 -17.54 14.74 22.42
N ARG A 183 -17.54 14.04 23.57
CA ARG A 183 -17.63 14.67 24.90
C ARG A 183 -16.60 15.78 25.09
N THR A 184 -15.46 15.72 24.40
CA THR A 184 -14.42 16.74 24.43
C THR A 184 -14.83 18.02 23.71
N VAL A 185 -15.34 17.93 22.48
CA VAL A 185 -15.76 19.11 21.72
C VAL A 185 -17.06 19.67 22.28
N GLN A 186 -17.95 18.80 22.75
CA GLN A 186 -19.13 19.19 23.52
C GLN A 186 -18.74 19.81 24.86
N ALA A 187 -17.72 19.33 25.57
CA ALA A 187 -17.17 19.99 26.76
C ALA A 187 -16.46 21.31 26.45
N LEU A 188 -15.81 21.47 25.29
CA LEU A 188 -15.34 22.77 24.78
C LEU A 188 -16.53 23.70 24.46
N GLY A 189 -17.63 23.13 23.94
CA GLY A 189 -18.92 23.78 23.68
C GLY A 189 -19.72 24.17 24.94
N ASP A 190 -19.64 23.36 26.00
CA ASP A 190 -20.30 23.57 27.29
C ASP A 190 -19.41 24.43 28.21
N ALA A 191 -18.09 24.32 28.10
CA ALA A 191 -17.16 25.33 28.58
C ALA A 191 -17.41 26.67 27.86
N LYS A 192 -17.86 26.66 26.59
CA LYS A 192 -18.39 27.85 25.90
C LYS A 192 -19.59 28.46 26.63
N ALA A 193 -20.39 27.68 27.37
CA ALA A 193 -21.48 28.21 28.20
C ALA A 193 -20.98 28.82 29.53
N LYS A 194 -19.93 28.24 30.15
CA LYS A 194 -19.36 28.70 31.44
C LYS A 194 -18.33 29.84 31.31
N LEU A 195 -17.56 29.91 30.22
CA LEU A 195 -16.54 30.94 29.95
C LEU A 195 -17.13 32.26 29.41
N LEU A 196 -18.42 32.31 29.11
CA LEU A 196 -19.15 33.49 28.62
C LEU A 196 -19.20 34.68 29.61
N HIS A 197 -18.63 34.55 30.82
CA HIS A 197 -18.71 35.59 31.86
C HIS A 197 -17.40 36.32 32.17
N SER A 198 -16.26 36.00 31.54
CA SER A 198 -15.01 36.73 31.81
C SER A 198 -14.10 36.92 30.59
N HIS A 199 -14.29 38.08 29.94
CA HIS A 199 -13.34 38.93 29.21
C HIS A 199 -12.31 38.35 28.19
N SER A 200 -12.49 38.83 26.96
CA SER A 200 -11.52 39.21 25.90
C SER A 200 -10.47 38.23 25.38
N GLY A 201 -10.68 37.75 24.15
CA GLY A 201 -9.69 37.09 23.29
C GLY A 201 -10.33 36.25 22.17
N ARG A 202 -11.04 36.89 21.23
CA ARG A 202 -11.70 36.22 20.08
C ARG A 202 -10.71 36.00 18.94
N VAL A 203 -10.72 34.82 18.29
CA VAL A 203 -11.35 34.65 16.97
C VAL A 203 -12.01 33.26 16.85
N LEU A 204 -13.28 33.24 16.46
CA LEU A 204 -14.09 32.05 16.18
C LEU A 204 -14.45 32.05 14.69
N GLY A 205 -14.18 30.95 13.98
CA GLY A 205 -14.54 30.79 12.58
C GLY A 205 -13.51 31.33 11.59
N GLU A 206 -12.23 31.01 11.79
CA GLU A 206 -11.17 31.30 10.82
C GLU A 206 -10.69 30.03 10.11
N ASN A 207 -10.17 30.20 8.89
CA ASN A 207 -9.54 29.13 8.14
C ASN A 207 -8.42 28.49 8.97
N SER A 208 -8.38 27.16 9.00
CA SER A 208 -7.40 26.36 9.75
C SER A 208 -5.94 26.82 9.55
N LYS A 209 -5.54 27.17 8.32
CA LYS A 209 -4.21 27.77 8.02
C LYS A 209 -3.94 29.08 8.77
N ARG A 210 -4.92 29.98 8.80
CA ARG A 210 -4.79 31.28 9.49
C ARG A 210 -4.63 31.11 10.99
N LEU A 211 -5.31 30.12 11.57
CA LEU A 211 -5.15 29.79 12.99
C LEU A 211 -3.73 29.29 13.30
N VAL A 212 -3.16 28.48 12.40
CA VAL A 212 -1.76 28.05 12.52
C VAL A 212 -0.81 29.25 12.48
N GLU A 213 -1.00 30.18 11.54
CA GLU A 213 -0.21 31.42 11.45
C GLU A 213 -0.31 32.26 12.72
N GLN A 214 -1.51 32.41 13.30
CA GLN A 214 -1.73 33.16 14.53
C GLN A 214 -1.05 32.54 15.76
N VAL A 215 -1.02 31.20 15.85
CA VAL A 215 -0.27 30.49 16.91
C VAL A 215 1.23 30.68 16.74
N LEU A 216 1.74 30.66 15.51
CA LEU A 216 3.14 30.91 15.22
C LEU A 216 3.53 32.36 15.53
N ALA A 217 2.65 33.33 15.24
CA ALA A 217 2.85 34.75 15.55
C ALA A 217 2.70 35.10 17.04
N GLY A 218 2.23 34.16 17.88
CA GLY A 218 1.96 34.40 19.31
C GLY A 218 0.68 35.21 19.58
N GLU A 219 -0.15 35.39 18.56
CA GLU A 219 -1.47 36.01 18.66
C GLU A 219 -2.48 35.09 19.37
N LEU A 220 -2.32 33.77 19.19
CA LEU A 220 -3.03 32.73 19.91
C LEU A 220 -2.06 31.90 20.74
N ASP A 221 -2.51 31.47 21.92
CA ASP A 221 -1.71 30.59 22.78
C ASP A 221 -1.81 29.13 22.30
N ALA A 222 -2.96 28.75 21.73
CA ALA A 222 -3.19 27.47 21.08
C ALA A 222 -4.29 27.58 20.01
N ALA A 223 -4.40 26.60 19.13
CA ALA A 223 -5.52 26.50 18.20
C ALA A 223 -5.92 25.06 17.92
N VAL A 224 -7.20 24.82 17.66
CA VAL A 224 -7.68 23.57 17.08
C VAL A 224 -7.81 23.77 15.58
N CYS A 225 -7.05 23.00 14.81
CA CYS A 225 -6.95 23.09 13.36
C CYS A 225 -6.90 21.70 12.72
N TYR A 226 -7.01 21.64 11.41
CA TYR A 226 -6.85 20.40 10.66
C TYR A 226 -5.38 19.99 10.61
N ARG A 227 -5.11 18.69 10.82
CA ARG A 227 -3.77 18.11 10.82
C ARG A 227 -2.98 18.50 9.56
N GLY A 228 -3.63 18.46 8.40
CA GLY A 228 -3.00 18.78 7.11
C GLY A 228 -2.35 20.17 7.07
N ASP A 229 -2.98 21.17 7.68
CA ASP A 229 -2.48 22.54 7.69
C ASP A 229 -1.30 22.77 8.66
N THR A 230 -0.98 21.76 9.48
CA THR A 230 0.12 21.82 10.46
C THR A 230 1.41 21.17 9.96
N LEU A 231 1.33 20.39 8.87
CA LEU A 231 2.42 19.53 8.41
C LEU A 231 3.68 20.32 8.03
N GLU A 232 3.51 21.52 7.46
CA GLU A 232 4.62 22.41 7.08
C GLU A 232 5.34 23.03 8.29
N HIS A 233 4.68 23.04 9.46
CA HIS A 233 5.14 23.75 10.66
C HIS A 233 5.45 22.82 11.84
N LEU A 234 5.59 21.51 11.61
CA LEU A 234 5.87 20.51 12.66
C LEU A 234 7.18 20.76 13.44
N LYS A 235 8.12 21.53 12.88
CA LYS A 235 9.35 21.93 13.57
C LYS A 235 9.09 22.94 14.68
N ASP A 236 8.09 23.80 14.51
CA ASP A 236 7.81 24.95 15.38
C ASP A 236 6.57 24.72 16.25
N LEU A 237 5.70 23.78 15.87
CA LEU A 237 4.48 23.44 16.60
C LEU A 237 4.62 22.11 17.35
N LEU A 238 3.99 22.06 18.52
CA LEU A 238 3.57 20.83 19.18
C LEU A 238 2.14 20.55 18.77
N SER A 239 1.89 19.38 18.18
CA SER A 239 0.55 18.93 17.81
C SER A 239 0.09 17.80 18.72
N PHE A 240 -1.17 17.87 19.13
CA PHE A 240 -1.84 16.88 19.95
C PHE A 240 -3.10 16.42 19.22
N GLU A 241 -3.21 15.12 18.98
CA GLU A 241 -4.39 14.55 18.32
C GLU A 241 -5.61 14.64 19.24
N LEU A 242 -6.72 15.18 18.71
CA LEU A 242 -7.99 15.23 19.41
C LEU A 242 -8.84 14.04 18.99
N ARG A 243 -9.44 13.36 19.97
CA ARG A 243 -10.41 12.30 19.71
C ARG A 243 -11.77 12.91 19.43
N ALA A 244 -12.28 12.67 18.22
CA ALA A 244 -13.63 12.98 17.81
C ALA A 244 -14.30 11.70 17.29
N ALA A 245 -15.61 11.57 17.51
CA ALA A 245 -16.36 10.50 16.86
C ALA A 245 -16.29 10.70 15.34
N GLY A 246 -15.92 9.66 14.60
CA GLY A 246 -15.69 9.77 13.15
C GLY A 246 -14.36 10.43 12.79
N ASP A 247 -13.35 10.31 13.67
CA ASP A 247 -11.95 10.59 13.33
C ASP A 247 -11.40 9.57 12.32
N SER A 248 -10.23 9.86 11.76
CA SER A 248 -9.61 8.97 10.77
C SER A 248 -9.34 7.56 11.30
N ARG A 249 -9.17 7.39 12.62
CA ARG A 249 -8.92 6.07 13.23
C ARG A 249 -10.19 5.24 13.26
N ASP A 250 -11.32 5.84 13.59
CA ASP A 250 -12.63 5.15 13.56
C ASP A 250 -13.00 4.79 12.12
N ILE A 251 -12.81 5.72 11.19
CA ILE A 251 -13.08 5.50 9.77
C ILE A 251 -12.20 4.38 9.21
N LEU A 252 -10.87 4.48 9.39
CA LEU A 252 -9.90 3.48 8.89
C LEU A 252 -9.84 2.20 9.73
N ALA A 253 -10.59 2.10 10.84
CA ALA A 253 -10.76 0.87 11.59
C ALA A 253 -11.71 -0.12 10.91
N HIS A 254 -12.56 0.35 9.99
CA HIS A 254 -13.35 -0.51 9.12
C HIS A 254 -12.43 -1.30 8.21
N ASP A 255 -12.81 -2.55 7.92
CA ASP A 255 -12.02 -3.38 7.02
C ASP A 255 -12.07 -2.80 5.60
N LYS A 256 -13.25 -2.32 5.19
CA LYS A 256 -13.52 -1.74 3.87
C LYS A 256 -14.32 -0.45 3.98
N LEU A 257 -13.95 0.53 3.16
CA LEU A 257 -14.71 1.75 2.91
C LEU A 257 -15.10 1.75 1.44
N ILE A 258 -16.39 1.78 1.15
CA ILE A 258 -16.90 1.81 -0.23
C ILE A 258 -17.56 3.16 -0.46
N PHE A 259 -17.03 3.94 -1.38
CA PHE A 259 -17.61 5.22 -1.77
C PHE A 259 -18.57 4.98 -2.92
N ILE A 260 -19.82 5.39 -2.78
CA ILE A 260 -20.82 5.39 -3.86
C ILE A 260 -21.23 6.84 -4.10
N ASN A 261 -20.92 7.33 -5.28
CA ASN A 261 -21.20 8.69 -5.68
C ASN A 261 -22.22 8.72 -6.83
N ILE A 262 -23.32 9.42 -6.62
CA ILE A 262 -24.38 9.57 -7.63
C ILE A 262 -24.30 10.99 -8.19
N GLN A 263 -23.99 11.07 -9.48
CA GLN A 263 -23.88 12.31 -10.24
C GLN A 263 -24.99 12.42 -11.27
N HIS A 264 -25.35 13.66 -11.60
CA HIS A 264 -26.29 13.95 -12.66
C HIS A 264 -25.54 14.48 -13.87
N ASP A 265 -25.67 13.81 -15.00
CA ASP A 265 -25.16 14.29 -16.29
C ASP A 265 -26.32 14.65 -17.24
N LEU A 266 -25.98 15.19 -18.41
CA LEU A 266 -26.98 15.58 -19.42
C LEU A 266 -27.72 14.37 -20.04
N ARG A 267 -27.24 13.14 -19.81
CA ARG A 267 -27.72 11.89 -20.42
C ARG A 267 -28.43 10.98 -19.41
N GLY A 268 -28.40 11.31 -18.12
CA GLY A 268 -29.05 10.57 -17.05
C GLY A 268 -28.29 10.68 -15.72
N LEU A 269 -28.39 9.61 -14.94
CA LEU A 269 -27.65 9.44 -13.70
C LEU A 269 -26.39 8.64 -13.97
N THR A 270 -25.30 8.98 -13.28
CA THR A 270 -24.08 8.19 -13.28
C THR A 270 -23.72 7.83 -11.85
N VAL A 271 -23.48 6.54 -11.61
CA VAL A 271 -23.03 6.01 -10.32
C VAL A 271 -21.54 5.69 -10.44
N GLN A 272 -20.74 6.23 -9.54
CA GLN A 272 -19.34 5.84 -9.39
C GLN A 272 -19.15 5.09 -8.08
N ALA A 273 -18.41 3.99 -8.11
CA ALA A 273 -18.08 3.24 -6.91
C ALA A 273 -16.58 2.98 -6.80
N ARG A 274 -16.01 3.10 -5.60
CA ARG A 274 -14.60 2.79 -5.34
C ARG A 274 -14.44 2.21 -3.95
N GLU A 275 -13.62 1.18 -3.82
CA GLU A 275 -13.22 0.63 -2.53
C GLU A 275 -11.91 1.26 -2.06
N MET A 276 -11.81 1.48 -0.75
CA MET A 276 -10.56 1.59 -0.02
C MET A 276 -10.48 0.51 1.06
N ASP A 277 -9.39 -0.25 1.07
CA ASP A 277 -9.03 -1.12 2.19
C ASP A 277 -8.57 -0.24 3.36
N GLY A 278 -9.28 -0.27 4.49
CA GLY A 278 -8.99 0.63 5.63
C GLY A 278 -7.60 0.38 6.23
N PRO A 279 -7.27 -0.86 6.63
CA PRO A 279 -5.97 -1.18 7.21
C PRO A 279 -4.80 -0.96 6.26
N MET A 280 -4.92 -1.29 4.99
CA MET A 280 -3.85 -1.13 4.01
C MET A 280 -3.89 0.19 3.26
N ARG A 281 -4.88 1.05 3.54
CA ARG A 281 -5.16 2.31 2.83
C ARG A 281 -5.03 2.20 1.31
N HIS A 282 -5.37 1.02 0.77
CA HIS A 282 -5.21 0.70 -0.63
C HIS A 282 -6.50 1.02 -1.37
N LEU A 283 -6.40 1.76 -2.46
CA LEU A 283 -7.56 2.12 -3.27
C LEU A 283 -7.70 1.17 -4.46
N GLY A 284 -8.89 0.60 -4.59
CA GLY A 284 -9.28 -0.15 -5.78
C GLY A 284 -9.58 0.76 -6.98
N PRO A 285 -9.88 0.15 -8.13
CA PRO A 285 -10.35 0.87 -9.31
C PRO A 285 -11.72 1.50 -9.06
N ILE A 286 -12.01 2.58 -9.79
CA ILE A 286 -13.34 3.22 -9.84
C ILE A 286 -14.22 2.49 -10.87
N GLY A 287 -15.36 1.96 -10.46
CA GLY A 287 -16.41 1.54 -11.38
C GLY A 287 -17.31 2.72 -11.74
N THR A 288 -17.72 2.85 -12.99
CA THR A 288 -18.64 3.91 -13.46
C THR A 288 -19.81 3.27 -14.20
N TYR A 289 -21.03 3.55 -13.77
CA TYR A 289 -22.26 2.91 -14.24
C TYR A 289 -23.27 3.98 -14.66
N SER A 290 -23.75 3.92 -15.90
CA SER A 290 -24.80 4.83 -16.37
C SER A 290 -26.18 4.26 -16.07
N VAL A 291 -27.04 5.08 -15.46
CA VAL A 291 -28.40 4.74 -15.06
C VAL A 291 -29.38 5.64 -15.80
N ARG A 292 -30.17 5.03 -16.67
CA ARG A 292 -31.21 5.74 -17.45
C ARG A 292 -32.59 5.66 -16.82
N GLN A 293 -32.85 4.63 -16.03
CA GLN A 293 -34.10 4.39 -15.32
C GLN A 293 -33.86 4.65 -13.83
N PRO A 294 -34.38 5.76 -13.26
CA PRO A 294 -34.17 6.10 -11.86
C PRO A 294 -34.60 5.00 -10.88
N GLU A 295 -35.56 4.16 -11.25
CA GLU A 295 -36.06 3.04 -10.45
C GLU A 295 -35.00 1.93 -10.27
N LEU A 296 -34.05 1.83 -11.20
CA LEU A 296 -32.94 0.86 -11.09
C LEU A 296 -31.77 1.40 -10.27
N LEU A 297 -31.78 2.67 -9.87
CA LEU A 297 -30.64 3.32 -9.22
C LEU A 297 -30.19 2.59 -7.95
N ALA A 298 -31.13 2.18 -7.11
CA ALA A 298 -30.85 1.46 -5.87
C ALA A 298 -30.16 0.12 -6.13
N HIS A 299 -30.66 -0.66 -7.11
CA HIS A 299 -30.05 -1.91 -7.53
C HIS A 299 -28.66 -1.70 -8.16
N VAL A 300 -28.49 -0.67 -8.98
CA VAL A 300 -27.17 -0.35 -9.57
C VAL A 300 -26.18 0.05 -8.48
N CYS A 301 -26.57 0.79 -7.45
CA CYS A 301 -25.70 1.11 -6.32
C CYS A 301 -25.28 -0.16 -5.55
N ALA A 302 -26.21 -1.09 -5.32
CA ALA A 302 -25.91 -2.37 -4.68
C ALA A 302 -24.94 -3.24 -5.51
N SER A 303 -25.16 -3.35 -6.83
CA SER A 303 -24.24 -4.04 -7.74
C SER A 303 -22.87 -3.34 -7.80
N ALA A 304 -22.85 -2.01 -7.83
CA ALA A 304 -21.61 -1.23 -7.86
C ALA A 304 -20.77 -1.44 -6.59
N MET A 305 -21.41 -1.54 -5.41
CA MET A 305 -20.75 -1.93 -4.16
C MET A 305 -20.10 -3.32 -4.28
N ALA A 306 -20.85 -4.28 -4.81
CA ALA A 306 -20.39 -5.66 -4.97
C ALA A 306 -19.22 -5.81 -5.94
N GLU A 307 -19.27 -5.10 -7.06
CA GLU A 307 -18.19 -5.11 -8.05
C GLU A 307 -16.92 -4.45 -7.49
N ALA A 308 -17.06 -3.35 -6.74
CA ALA A 308 -15.96 -2.64 -6.10
C ALA A 308 -15.27 -3.48 -5.01
N PHE A 309 -16.01 -4.32 -4.27
CA PHE A 309 -15.46 -5.10 -3.17
C PHE A 309 -14.41 -6.14 -3.63
N SER A 310 -13.27 -6.13 -2.93
CA SER A 310 -12.12 -6.99 -3.14
C SER A 310 -11.77 -7.76 -1.85
N PRO A 311 -11.92 -9.09 -1.83
CA PRO A 311 -11.54 -9.88 -0.68
C PRO A 311 -10.03 -9.85 -0.42
N VAL A 312 -9.65 -10.18 0.81
CA VAL A 312 -8.29 -10.03 1.35
C VAL A 312 -7.88 -11.31 2.04
N ALA A 313 -6.65 -11.74 1.79
CA ALA A 313 -6.02 -12.86 2.49
C ALA A 313 -4.75 -12.38 3.20
N ARG A 314 -4.58 -12.76 4.46
CA ARG A 314 -3.36 -12.49 5.23
C ARG A 314 -2.29 -13.49 4.82
N ILE A 315 -1.13 -13.01 4.39
CA ILE A 315 0.00 -13.87 4.04
C ILE A 315 0.59 -14.46 5.32
N GLU A 316 0.70 -15.78 5.38
CA GLU A 316 1.19 -16.51 6.54
C GLU A 316 2.44 -17.32 6.19
N GLU A 317 3.40 -17.31 7.11
CA GLU A 317 4.53 -18.25 7.07
C GLU A 317 4.03 -19.64 7.46
N ARG A 318 4.12 -20.60 6.54
CA ARG A 318 4.05 -22.02 6.85
C ARG A 318 5.40 -22.65 6.59
N VAL A 319 5.92 -23.34 7.60
CA VAL A 319 7.08 -24.22 7.42
C VAL A 319 6.58 -25.47 6.70
N ARG A 320 6.83 -25.54 5.40
CA ARG A 320 6.63 -26.76 4.62
C ARG A 320 7.82 -27.69 4.83
N SER A 321 7.59 -29.00 4.84
CA SER A 321 8.67 -29.99 4.88
C SER A 321 9.48 -29.95 3.58
N ASP A 322 10.72 -30.46 3.61
CA ASP A 322 11.55 -30.54 2.40
C ASP A 322 10.90 -31.41 1.31
N GLU A 323 10.13 -32.42 1.71
CA GLU A 323 9.36 -33.29 0.79
C GLU A 323 8.21 -32.53 0.12
N GLU A 324 7.47 -31.72 0.88
CA GLU A 324 6.40 -30.86 0.34
C GLU A 324 6.97 -29.81 -0.63
N LEU A 325 8.11 -29.21 -0.29
CA LEU A 325 8.82 -28.27 -1.16
C LEU A 325 9.36 -28.94 -2.43
N ALA A 326 9.85 -30.17 -2.35
CA ALA A 326 10.31 -30.94 -3.50
C ALA A 326 9.14 -31.28 -4.45
N ALA A 327 8.01 -31.74 -3.90
CA ALA A 327 6.81 -32.06 -4.66
C ALA A 327 6.23 -30.84 -5.39
N GLU A 328 6.25 -29.66 -4.77
CA GLU A 328 5.79 -28.43 -5.42
C GLU A 328 6.77 -27.96 -6.52
N LYS A 329 8.08 -28.14 -6.33
CA LYS A 329 9.08 -27.88 -7.38
C LYS A 329 8.92 -28.81 -8.58
N GLU A 330 8.59 -30.08 -8.36
CA GLU A 330 8.27 -31.03 -9.45
C GLU A 330 7.04 -30.59 -10.25
N LYS A 331 6.08 -29.90 -9.62
CA LYS A 331 4.93 -29.25 -10.28
C LYS A 331 5.26 -27.89 -10.91
N GLY A 332 6.54 -27.52 -11.03
CA GLY A 332 7.00 -26.26 -11.61
C GLY A 332 6.86 -25.03 -10.70
N ARG A 333 6.34 -25.20 -9.47
CA ARG A 333 6.07 -24.09 -8.54
C ARG A 333 7.33 -23.76 -7.76
N ARG A 334 7.78 -22.51 -7.87
CA ARG A 334 9.09 -22.10 -7.36
C ARG A 334 9.03 -21.43 -6.00
N ASN A 335 7.94 -20.75 -5.68
CA ASN A 335 7.82 -20.00 -4.43
C ASN A 335 6.37 -19.98 -3.96
N VAL A 336 5.96 -21.03 -3.26
CA VAL A 336 4.59 -21.16 -2.74
C VAL A 336 4.50 -20.55 -1.35
N ILE A 337 3.48 -19.74 -1.12
CA ILE A 337 3.15 -19.15 0.16
C ILE A 337 1.70 -19.45 0.51
N ASP A 338 1.41 -19.48 1.81
CA ASP A 338 0.06 -19.70 2.30
C ASP A 338 -0.59 -18.34 2.61
N ALA A 339 -1.89 -18.21 2.31
CA ALA A 339 -2.65 -17.01 2.66
C ALA A 339 -4.00 -17.38 3.29
N ARG A 340 -4.33 -16.75 4.42
CA ARG A 340 -5.59 -16.97 5.14
C ARG A 340 -6.64 -15.92 4.76
N VAL A 341 -7.74 -16.35 4.17
CA VAL A 341 -8.84 -15.48 3.75
C VAL A 341 -9.56 -14.90 4.97
N ARG A 342 -9.79 -13.57 4.96
CA ARG A 342 -10.64 -12.90 5.96
C ARG A 342 -12.08 -13.37 5.81
N ALA A 343 -12.76 -13.65 6.92
CA ALA A 343 -14.08 -14.29 6.92
C ALA A 343 -14.12 -15.67 6.20
N GLY A 344 -12.96 -16.28 5.93
CA GLY A 344 -12.87 -17.51 5.13
C GLY A 344 -13.65 -18.70 5.69
N GLY A 345 -13.75 -18.81 7.02
CA GLY A 345 -14.52 -19.84 7.72
C GLY A 345 -16.03 -19.58 7.75
N LEU A 346 -16.46 -18.38 7.37
CA LEU A 346 -17.87 -18.00 7.24
C LEU A 346 -18.43 -18.25 5.83
N ILE A 347 -17.58 -18.54 4.86
CA ILE A 347 -17.99 -18.80 3.48
C ILE A 347 -18.66 -20.18 3.40
N ARG A 348 -19.94 -20.19 3.01
CA ARG A 348 -20.75 -21.41 2.91
C ARG A 348 -21.03 -21.86 1.47
N ARG A 349 -20.76 -21.00 0.49
CA ARG A 349 -21.09 -21.22 -0.92
C ARG A 349 -20.05 -20.57 -1.83
N PRO A 350 -19.75 -21.16 -3.01
CA PRO A 350 -18.74 -20.63 -3.94
C PRO A 350 -19.08 -19.24 -4.48
N GLU A 351 -20.36 -18.92 -4.66
CA GLU A 351 -20.83 -17.65 -5.24
C GLU A 351 -20.77 -16.47 -4.24
N CYS A 352 -20.26 -16.70 -3.04
CA CYS A 352 -20.04 -15.64 -2.05
C CYS A 352 -18.97 -14.67 -2.56
N LEU A 353 -19.22 -13.36 -2.51
CA LEU A 353 -18.26 -12.35 -2.97
C LEU A 353 -16.94 -12.31 -2.17
N SER A 354 -16.91 -12.88 -0.97
CA SER A 354 -15.68 -13.08 -0.18
C SER A 354 -14.88 -14.31 -0.62
N HIS A 355 -15.40 -15.13 -1.53
CA HIS A 355 -14.73 -16.32 -2.04
C HIS A 355 -13.57 -15.93 -2.97
N ILE A 356 -12.47 -16.67 -2.82
CA ILE A 356 -11.26 -16.55 -3.64
C ILE A 356 -11.01 -17.95 -4.19
N GLU A 357 -10.94 -18.06 -5.51
CA GLU A 357 -10.89 -19.31 -6.25
C GLU A 357 -9.49 -19.57 -6.81
N PRO A 358 -9.11 -20.84 -7.01
CA PRO A 358 -7.95 -21.16 -7.85
C PRO A 358 -8.07 -20.50 -9.22
N GLY A 359 -7.01 -19.83 -9.67
CA GLY A 359 -7.00 -18.98 -10.86
C GLY A 359 -7.09 -17.48 -10.55
N ASP A 360 -7.63 -17.09 -9.38
CA ASP A 360 -7.57 -15.71 -8.93
C ASP A 360 -6.13 -15.26 -8.68
N VAL A 361 -5.91 -13.95 -8.75
CA VAL A 361 -4.62 -13.31 -8.51
C VAL A 361 -4.77 -12.29 -7.40
N LEU A 362 -3.85 -12.29 -6.45
CA LEU A 362 -3.81 -11.31 -5.36
C LEU A 362 -2.64 -10.34 -5.55
N LEU A 363 -2.89 -9.07 -5.29
CA LEU A 363 -1.90 -8.01 -5.18
C LEU A 363 -1.32 -8.01 -3.76
N PRO A 364 -0.04 -8.37 -3.59
CA PRO A 364 0.61 -8.34 -2.28
C PRO A 364 0.88 -6.90 -1.83
N ILE A 365 0.43 -6.58 -0.61
CA ILE A 365 0.64 -5.29 0.06
C ILE A 365 1.36 -5.52 1.38
N VAL A 366 2.38 -4.70 1.63
CA VAL A 366 3.17 -4.74 2.84
C VAL A 366 2.92 -3.46 3.64
N ARG A 367 2.44 -3.63 4.87
CA ARG A 367 2.32 -2.57 5.87
C ARG A 367 3.33 -2.79 6.98
N ARG A 368 4.24 -1.85 7.20
CA ARG A 368 5.11 -1.82 8.39
C ARG A 368 4.64 -0.73 9.33
N ASN A 369 4.49 -1.08 10.59
CA ASN A 369 4.05 -0.15 11.63
C ASN A 369 5.21 0.28 12.52
N ASP A 370 5.12 1.50 13.05
CA ASP A 370 5.97 1.95 14.14
C ASP A 370 5.59 1.27 15.48
N LYS A 371 6.21 1.71 16.58
CA LYS A 371 5.90 1.23 17.94
C LYS A 371 4.50 1.61 18.44
N TYR A 372 3.83 2.57 17.79
CA TYR A 372 2.51 3.08 18.14
C TYR A 372 1.41 2.51 17.22
N GLY A 373 1.77 1.65 16.26
CA GLY A 373 0.83 1.03 15.32
C GLY A 373 0.56 1.86 14.06
N ASN A 374 1.18 3.03 13.91
CA ASN A 374 1.02 3.87 12.72
C ASN A 374 1.85 3.32 11.56
N PRO A 375 1.31 3.33 10.33
CA PRO A 375 2.04 2.86 9.16
C PRO A 375 3.24 3.76 8.87
N THR A 376 4.41 3.15 8.70
CA THR A 376 5.67 3.78 8.23
C THR A 376 5.98 3.40 6.79
N VAL A 377 5.65 2.18 6.40
CA VAL A 377 5.70 1.70 5.01
C VAL A 377 4.34 1.12 4.69
N LEU A 378 3.83 1.49 3.53
CA LEU A 378 2.56 0.99 3.02
C LEU A 378 2.63 0.98 1.50
N GLU A 379 2.99 -0.17 0.93
CA GLU A 379 3.23 -0.27 -0.50
C GLU A 379 2.81 -1.65 -1.03
N SER A 380 2.30 -1.66 -2.27
CA SER A 380 2.21 -2.89 -3.05
C SER A 380 3.61 -3.33 -3.47
N VAL A 381 3.89 -4.64 -3.42
CA VAL A 381 5.19 -5.15 -3.88
C VAL A 381 5.23 -5.09 -5.41
N ALA A 382 6.03 -4.15 -5.94
CA ALA A 382 6.12 -3.92 -7.37
C ALA A 382 6.48 -5.20 -8.14
N TRP A 383 5.84 -5.39 -9.31
CA TRP A 383 6.07 -6.53 -10.20
C TRP A 383 5.94 -7.88 -9.50
N THR A 384 5.05 -8.00 -8.51
CA THR A 384 4.83 -9.24 -7.76
C THR A 384 3.34 -9.47 -7.62
N PHE A 385 2.91 -10.69 -7.96
CA PHE A 385 1.53 -11.14 -7.81
C PHE A 385 1.50 -12.53 -7.18
N LEU A 386 0.39 -12.85 -6.52
CA LEU A 386 0.15 -14.15 -5.92
C LEU A 386 -0.93 -14.86 -6.73
N GLN A 387 -0.56 -15.91 -7.47
CA GLN A 387 -1.54 -16.71 -8.18
C GLN A 387 -2.09 -17.77 -7.24
N VAL A 388 -3.41 -17.80 -7.06
CA VAL A 388 -4.06 -18.82 -6.23
C VAL A 388 -4.09 -20.12 -7.01
N VAL A 389 -3.40 -21.15 -6.50
CA VAL A 389 -3.30 -22.47 -7.14
C VAL A 389 -4.16 -23.52 -6.46
N GLY A 390 -4.52 -23.29 -5.21
CA GLY A 390 -5.29 -24.22 -4.39
C GLY A 390 -5.97 -23.51 -3.24
N ARG A 391 -7.00 -24.17 -2.69
CA ARG A 391 -7.75 -23.71 -1.54
C ARG A 391 -8.09 -24.89 -0.65
N ASP A 392 -7.80 -24.74 0.64
CA ASP A 392 -8.25 -25.64 1.69
C ASP A 392 -9.01 -24.82 2.75
N ALA A 393 -10.34 -24.91 2.71
CA ALA A 393 -11.25 -24.13 3.55
C ALA A 393 -10.99 -22.61 3.49
N ALA A 394 -10.34 -22.04 4.52
CA ALA A 394 -9.99 -20.62 4.63
C ALA A 394 -8.54 -20.32 4.22
N MET A 395 -7.74 -21.35 3.94
CA MET A 395 -6.35 -21.23 3.51
C MET A 395 -6.25 -21.33 1.99
N LEU A 396 -5.39 -20.50 1.42
CA LEU A 396 -5.04 -20.50 0.01
C LEU A 396 -3.59 -20.94 -0.15
N ASP A 397 -3.35 -21.77 -1.14
CA ASP A 397 -2.01 -22.01 -1.68
C ASP A 397 -1.77 -21.01 -2.81
N CYS A 398 -0.74 -20.18 -2.68
CA CYS A 398 -0.42 -19.15 -3.65
C CYS A 398 0.99 -19.32 -4.22
N ASP A 399 1.14 -19.37 -5.54
CA ASP A 399 2.45 -19.30 -6.19
C ASP A 399 2.85 -17.84 -6.43
N VAL A 400 4.05 -17.47 -6.01
CA VAL A 400 4.54 -16.08 -6.09
C VAL A 400 5.17 -15.85 -7.45
N GLN A 401 4.50 -15.06 -8.27
CA GLN A 401 5.03 -14.59 -9.54
C GLN A 401 5.65 -13.20 -9.38
N SER A 402 6.97 -13.18 -9.22
CA SER A 402 7.75 -11.94 -9.12
C SER A 402 8.66 -11.73 -10.34
N GLY A 403 8.74 -10.48 -10.79
CA GLY A 403 9.72 -9.97 -11.75
C GLY A 403 11.03 -9.52 -11.09
N THR A 404 11.03 -9.30 -9.77
CA THR A 404 12.22 -8.93 -8.99
C THR A 404 12.78 -10.11 -8.20
N ARG A 405 14.09 -10.07 -7.91
CA ARG A 405 14.75 -11.10 -7.10
C ARG A 405 14.29 -11.01 -5.65
N GLY A 406 13.63 -12.06 -5.16
CA GLY A 406 13.18 -12.15 -3.76
C GLY A 406 11.70 -11.85 -3.54
N GLY A 407 11.02 -11.18 -4.48
CA GLY A 407 9.56 -10.95 -4.46
C GLY A 407 9.03 -10.58 -3.07
N ILE A 408 7.98 -11.30 -2.65
CA ILE A 408 7.51 -11.28 -1.27
C ILE A 408 7.92 -12.58 -0.55
N ALA A 409 8.52 -12.42 0.62
CA ALA A 409 8.76 -13.53 1.55
C ALA A 409 7.72 -13.47 2.67
N ALA A 410 7.11 -14.61 2.99
CA ALA A 410 6.12 -14.76 4.05
C ALA A 410 6.80 -14.75 5.43
N ARG A 411 7.49 -13.66 5.80
CA ARG A 411 8.19 -13.58 7.09
C ARG A 411 7.27 -13.00 8.15
N ARG A 412 7.05 -13.73 9.24
CA ARG A 412 6.29 -13.19 10.38
C ARG A 412 7.08 -12.12 11.13
N SER A 413 6.48 -10.96 11.30
CA SER A 413 6.94 -9.89 12.20
C SER A 413 5.72 -9.23 12.83
N ALA A 414 5.74 -9.01 14.14
CA ALA A 414 4.63 -8.34 14.83
C ALA A 414 4.34 -6.92 14.30
N ARG A 415 5.34 -6.28 13.69
CA ARG A 415 5.22 -4.92 13.11
C ARG A 415 5.03 -4.91 11.61
N THR A 416 5.08 -6.06 10.94
CA THR A 416 4.91 -6.16 9.48
C THR A 416 3.68 -6.99 9.19
N GLN A 417 2.67 -6.36 8.61
CA GLN A 417 1.52 -7.02 8.06
C GLN A 417 1.73 -7.20 6.57
N GLN A 418 1.43 -8.38 6.07
CA GLN A 418 1.48 -8.71 4.65
C GLN A 418 0.13 -9.32 4.29
N VAL A 419 -0.52 -8.75 3.28
CA VAL A 419 -1.81 -9.24 2.79
C VAL A 419 -1.79 -9.32 1.26
N GLY A 420 -2.62 -10.19 0.71
CA GLY A 420 -2.97 -10.20 -0.71
C GLY A 420 -4.40 -9.69 -0.87
N ILE A 421 -4.60 -8.64 -1.65
CA ILE A 421 -5.94 -8.15 -2.04
C ILE A 421 -6.27 -8.74 -3.41
N LYS A 422 -7.45 -9.35 -3.58
CA LYS A 422 -7.85 -9.91 -4.89
C LYS A 422 -7.84 -8.82 -5.96
N ALA A 423 -7.11 -9.06 -7.04
CA ALA A 423 -7.03 -8.13 -8.16
C ALA A 423 -8.37 -8.08 -8.90
N LYS A 424 -8.78 -6.87 -9.28
CA LYS A 424 -10.00 -6.59 -10.03
C LYS A 424 -9.62 -5.88 -11.34
N PRO A 425 -9.16 -6.62 -12.36
CA PRO A 425 -8.87 -6.01 -13.64
C PRO A 425 -10.14 -5.46 -14.28
N ARG A 426 -10.04 -4.29 -14.89
CA ARG A 426 -11.11 -3.73 -15.73
C ARG A 426 -11.06 -4.35 -17.13
N PRO A 427 -12.16 -4.32 -17.89
CA PRO A 427 -12.13 -4.61 -19.31
C PRO A 427 -11.11 -3.71 -20.02
N GLY A 428 -10.15 -4.32 -20.72
CA GLY A 428 -9.08 -3.61 -21.43
C GLY A 428 -7.71 -4.24 -21.19
N GLY A 429 -6.72 -3.80 -21.97
CA GLY A 429 -5.32 -4.22 -21.78
C GLY A 429 -4.56 -3.34 -20.80
N THR A 430 -3.28 -3.66 -20.61
CA THR A 430 -2.32 -2.81 -19.90
C THR A 430 -1.18 -2.45 -20.84
N THR A 431 -0.87 -1.16 -20.97
CA THR A 431 0.30 -0.72 -21.73
C THR A 431 1.54 -0.75 -20.85
N VAL A 432 2.55 -1.52 -21.25
CA VAL A 432 3.84 -1.61 -20.56
C VAL A 432 4.88 -0.80 -21.32
N TYR A 433 5.42 0.24 -20.68
CA TYR A 433 6.51 1.04 -21.19
C TYR A 433 7.85 0.54 -20.65
N MET A 434 8.78 0.23 -21.54
CA MET A 434 10.13 -0.22 -21.23
C MET A 434 11.11 0.91 -21.52
N THR A 435 11.87 1.29 -20.51
CA THR A 435 12.82 2.41 -20.58
C THR A 435 14.18 2.02 -20.05
N SER A 436 15.24 2.71 -20.50
CA SER A 436 16.58 2.55 -19.96
C SER A 436 16.66 3.07 -18.54
N ARG A 437 17.35 2.33 -17.70
CA ARG A 437 17.76 2.81 -16.38
C ARG A 437 18.64 4.05 -16.55
N ALA A 438 18.35 5.10 -15.78
CA ALA A 438 19.20 6.29 -15.75
C ALA A 438 20.61 5.92 -15.27
N THR A 439 21.65 6.32 -16.01
CA THR A 439 23.03 6.17 -15.53
C THR A 439 23.37 7.26 -14.51
N PRO A 440 24.30 7.02 -13.57
CA PRO A 440 24.74 8.02 -12.58
C PRO A 440 25.24 9.33 -13.21
N SER A 441 25.61 9.30 -14.50
CA SER A 441 26.02 10.43 -15.30
C SER A 441 24.88 11.34 -15.79
N GLY A 442 23.63 11.10 -15.37
CA GLY A 442 22.49 11.96 -15.70
C GLY A 442 21.97 11.81 -17.13
N SER A 443 22.07 10.62 -17.74
CA SER A 443 21.51 10.40 -19.08
C SER A 443 19.98 10.35 -19.04
N ASP A 444 19.35 10.93 -20.06
CA ASP A 444 17.90 10.84 -20.27
C ASP A 444 17.48 9.39 -20.46
N LYS A 445 16.35 9.01 -19.84
CA LYS A 445 15.75 7.68 -20.02
C LYS A 445 15.31 7.51 -21.47
N ARG A 446 15.86 6.50 -22.14
CA ARG A 446 15.54 6.19 -23.54
C ARG A 446 14.50 5.08 -23.64
N PRO A 447 13.57 5.15 -24.60
CA PRO A 447 12.65 4.06 -24.88
C PRO A 447 13.41 2.83 -25.41
N MET A 448 13.02 1.63 -24.96
CA MET A 448 13.58 0.37 -25.42
C MET A 448 12.82 -0.13 -26.64
N ILE A 449 13.29 0.24 -27.84
CA ILE A 449 12.58 0.00 -29.11
C ILE A 449 12.97 -1.36 -29.71
N GLY A 450 11.99 -2.12 -30.22
CA GLY A 450 12.23 -3.38 -30.96
C GLY A 450 12.62 -4.59 -30.11
N TYR A 451 12.36 -4.55 -28.80
CA TYR A 451 12.64 -5.66 -27.88
C TYR A 451 11.56 -6.73 -28.03
N GLU A 452 11.97 -8.00 -28.02
CA GLU A 452 11.06 -9.13 -28.14
C GLU A 452 10.31 -9.36 -26.83
N ILE A 453 8.98 -9.49 -26.92
CA ILE A 453 8.11 -9.79 -25.79
C ILE A 453 7.58 -11.20 -25.94
N HIS A 454 7.94 -12.06 -24.99
CA HIS A 454 7.50 -13.45 -24.95
C HIS A 454 6.50 -13.64 -23.82
N ASN A 455 5.36 -14.28 -24.07
CA ASN A 455 4.48 -14.77 -23.01
C ASN A 455 4.97 -16.13 -22.55
N LYS A 456 5.05 -16.33 -21.23
CA LYS A 456 5.38 -17.62 -20.65
C LYS A 456 4.12 -18.26 -20.08
N ASP A 457 3.73 -19.42 -20.63
CA ASP A 457 2.64 -20.19 -20.06
C ASP A 457 3.07 -20.74 -18.68
N LEU A 458 2.21 -20.51 -17.70
CA LEU A 458 2.42 -20.88 -16.30
C LEU A 458 2.32 -22.39 -16.07
N LYS A 459 1.71 -23.15 -16.99
CA LYS A 459 1.49 -24.60 -16.87
C LYS A 459 2.63 -25.44 -17.43
N ASN A 460 3.10 -25.13 -18.64
CA ASN A 460 4.08 -25.94 -19.36
C ASN A 460 5.48 -25.29 -19.47
N ASP A 461 5.65 -24.07 -18.96
CA ASP A 461 6.89 -23.29 -18.97
C ASP A 461 7.38 -22.88 -20.39
N GLU A 462 6.55 -23.07 -21.43
CA GLU A 462 6.85 -22.68 -22.80
C GLU A 462 6.80 -21.15 -22.99
N MET A 463 7.64 -20.65 -23.90
CA MET A 463 7.70 -19.22 -24.24
C MET A 463 7.23 -19.02 -25.67
N GLU A 464 6.19 -18.21 -25.83
CA GLU A 464 5.64 -17.81 -27.12
C GLU A 464 5.97 -16.33 -27.39
N LEU A 465 6.51 -16.02 -28.56
CA LEU A 465 6.71 -14.64 -28.98
C LEU A 465 5.35 -14.01 -29.31
N ILE A 466 4.96 -12.99 -28.53
CA ILE A 466 3.68 -12.28 -28.72
C ILE A 466 3.84 -10.94 -29.45
N GLY A 467 5.06 -10.41 -29.53
CA GLY A 467 5.33 -9.21 -30.33
C GLY A 467 6.61 -8.48 -29.93
N TYR A 468 6.67 -7.21 -30.33
CA TYR A 468 7.84 -6.35 -30.15
C TYR A 468 7.44 -5.01 -29.54
N SER A 469 8.35 -4.38 -28.79
CA SER A 469 8.14 -3.02 -28.32
C SER A 469 8.16 -2.00 -29.46
N ASP A 470 7.24 -1.04 -29.41
CA ASP A 470 7.09 0.01 -30.42
C ASP A 470 8.20 1.10 -30.32
N TRP A 471 8.10 2.14 -31.16
CA TRP A 471 9.03 3.27 -31.17
C TRP A 471 9.05 4.09 -29.87
N ARG A 472 8.04 3.95 -29.00
CA ARG A 472 7.96 4.55 -27.66
C ARG A 472 8.52 3.62 -26.60
N GLY A 473 8.95 2.41 -26.98
CA GLY A 473 9.29 1.33 -26.06
C GLY A 473 8.06 0.77 -25.34
N ALA A 474 6.86 0.94 -25.89
CA ALA A 474 5.61 0.45 -25.33
C ALA A 474 5.19 -0.89 -25.94
N PHE A 475 4.46 -1.68 -25.17
CA PHE A 475 3.80 -2.90 -25.62
C PHE A 475 2.44 -3.03 -24.94
N ASP A 476 1.39 -3.25 -25.72
CA ASP A 476 0.03 -3.41 -25.21
C ASP A 476 -0.23 -4.87 -24.85
N VAL A 477 -0.50 -5.13 -23.58
CA VAL A 477 -0.77 -6.46 -23.05
C VAL A 477 -2.28 -6.66 -23.00
N GLU A 478 -2.80 -7.46 -23.92
CA GLU A 478 -4.23 -7.79 -23.95
C GLU A 478 -4.61 -8.80 -22.86
N PRO A 479 -5.88 -8.82 -22.40
CA PRO A 479 -6.39 -9.88 -21.54
C PRO A 479 -6.25 -11.27 -22.17
N ASP A 480 -5.95 -12.28 -21.35
CA ASP A 480 -6.07 -13.69 -21.74
C ASP A 480 -7.35 -14.27 -21.10
N PRO A 481 -8.28 -14.84 -21.87
CA PRO A 481 -9.48 -15.48 -21.33
C PRO A 481 -9.18 -16.63 -20.36
N ASP A 482 -8.06 -17.34 -20.55
CA ASP A 482 -7.73 -18.53 -19.77
C ASP A 482 -6.89 -18.21 -18.53
N ASN A 483 -6.14 -17.09 -18.54
CA ASN A 483 -5.24 -16.72 -17.45
C ASN A 483 -5.31 -15.22 -17.14
N MET A 484 -5.74 -14.88 -15.92
CA MET A 484 -5.78 -13.48 -15.47
C MET A 484 -4.38 -12.85 -15.31
N LEU A 485 -3.36 -13.67 -15.05
CA LEU A 485 -1.95 -13.24 -14.93
C LEU A 485 -1.16 -13.68 -16.15
N ARG A 486 -0.54 -12.73 -16.85
CA ARG A 486 0.44 -13.01 -17.91
C ARG A 486 1.85 -12.83 -17.39
N LEU A 487 2.75 -13.74 -17.75
CA LEU A 487 4.14 -13.68 -17.34
C LEU A 487 5.03 -13.36 -18.55
N LEU A 488 5.36 -12.09 -18.72
CA LEU A 488 6.09 -11.62 -19.88
C LEU A 488 7.60 -11.69 -19.66
N TYR A 489 8.31 -12.09 -20.70
CA TYR A 489 9.76 -12.13 -20.76
C TYR A 489 10.22 -11.17 -21.84
N VAL A 490 10.94 -10.12 -21.44
CA VAL A 490 11.53 -9.16 -22.38
C VAL A 490 12.91 -9.66 -22.76
N LYS A 491 13.09 -9.92 -24.05
CA LYS A 491 14.34 -10.41 -24.64
C LYS A 491 14.93 -9.38 -25.59
N ASN A 492 16.25 -9.42 -25.70
CA ASN A 492 16.99 -8.81 -26.78
C ASN A 492 18.02 -9.82 -27.30
N GLY A 493 17.87 -10.27 -28.54
CA GLY A 493 18.61 -11.42 -29.07
C GLY A 493 18.43 -12.67 -28.20
N SER A 494 19.52 -13.35 -27.84
CA SER A 494 19.47 -14.58 -27.03
C SER A 494 19.24 -14.37 -25.52
N VAL A 495 19.21 -13.13 -25.03
CA VAL A 495 19.23 -12.83 -23.59
C VAL A 495 17.88 -12.32 -23.10
N VAL A 496 17.38 -12.91 -22.02
CA VAL A 496 16.28 -12.36 -21.21
C VAL A 496 16.82 -11.22 -20.34
N LEU A 497 16.19 -10.05 -20.44
CA LEU A 497 16.57 -8.86 -19.69
C LEU A 497 15.64 -8.58 -18.52
N ALA A 498 14.35 -8.87 -18.67
CA ALA A 498 13.37 -8.69 -17.61
C ALA A 498 12.29 -9.78 -17.64
N LYS A 499 11.75 -10.06 -16.45
CA LYS A 499 10.56 -10.88 -16.21
C LYS A 499 9.50 -9.94 -15.66
N LEU A 500 8.34 -9.86 -16.31
CA LEU A 500 7.26 -8.92 -16.00
C LEU A 500 5.95 -9.67 -15.79
N PRO A 501 5.57 -9.98 -14.54
CA PRO A 501 4.21 -10.44 -14.27
C PRO A 501 3.25 -9.26 -14.40
N VAL A 502 2.20 -9.42 -15.20
CA VAL A 502 1.21 -8.38 -15.52
C VAL A 502 -0.19 -8.97 -15.44
N VAL A 503 -1.10 -8.28 -14.76
CA VAL A 503 -2.54 -8.56 -14.78
C VAL A 503 -3.18 -7.52 -15.72
N PRO A 504 -3.52 -7.90 -16.98
CA PRO A 504 -4.08 -6.96 -17.95
C PRO A 504 -5.35 -6.29 -17.41
N GLY A 505 -5.46 -4.98 -17.54
CA GLY A 505 -6.60 -4.19 -17.09
C GLY A 505 -6.59 -3.83 -15.59
N LEU A 506 -5.63 -4.33 -14.79
CA LEU A 506 -5.47 -3.89 -13.40
C LEU A 506 -4.88 -2.48 -13.30
N PHE A 507 -3.89 -2.20 -14.15
CA PHE A 507 -3.31 -0.88 -14.35
C PHE A 507 -3.40 -0.52 -15.82
N GLU A 508 -3.71 0.73 -16.14
CA GLU A 508 -3.73 1.20 -17.53
C GLU A 508 -2.31 1.28 -18.10
N GLU A 509 -1.38 1.84 -17.31
CA GLU A 509 0.03 1.98 -17.68
C GLU A 509 0.95 1.38 -16.62
N LEU A 510 1.99 0.66 -17.06
CA LEU A 510 3.10 0.22 -16.23
C LEU A 510 4.43 0.65 -16.84
N ARG A 511 5.40 1.05 -16.01
CA ARG A 511 6.72 1.51 -16.46
C ARG A 511 7.81 0.65 -15.86
N MET A 512 8.58 -0.03 -16.70
CA MET A 512 9.73 -0.83 -16.31
C MET A 512 11.04 -0.16 -16.73
N GLU A 513 11.99 -0.11 -15.80
CA GLU A 513 13.36 0.32 -16.06
C GLU A 513 14.30 -0.88 -16.21
N MET A 514 14.98 -0.94 -17.35
CA MET A 514 15.85 -2.05 -17.72
C MET A 514 17.27 -1.58 -18.00
N ASN A 515 18.23 -2.48 -17.85
CA ASN A 515 19.59 -2.19 -18.27
C ASN A 515 19.65 -2.21 -19.80
N ASP A 516 20.26 -1.16 -20.35
CA ASP A 516 20.59 -1.10 -21.77
C ASP A 516 21.65 -2.16 -22.13
N ASP A 517 21.36 -2.96 -23.15
CA ASP A 517 22.21 -4.02 -23.65
C ASP A 517 22.56 -3.91 -25.14
N GLU A 518 22.34 -2.75 -25.77
CA GLU A 518 22.65 -2.50 -27.19
C GLU A 518 24.07 -2.95 -27.56
N ARG A 519 25.08 -2.55 -26.78
CA ARG A 519 26.49 -2.94 -27.02
C ARG A 519 26.74 -4.43 -26.96
N ARG A 520 25.98 -5.16 -26.15
CA ARG A 520 26.07 -6.62 -26.07
C ARG A 520 25.42 -7.25 -27.29
N LEU A 521 24.28 -6.74 -27.74
CA LEU A 521 23.63 -7.20 -28.96
C LEU A 521 24.53 -6.99 -30.18
N GLU A 522 25.18 -5.83 -30.30
CA GLU A 522 26.18 -5.56 -31.34
C GLU A 522 27.32 -6.59 -31.32
N ALA A 523 27.82 -6.93 -30.13
CA ALA A 523 28.87 -7.94 -29.98
C ALA A 523 28.38 -9.35 -30.37
N GLU A 524 27.16 -9.72 -29.99
CA GLU A 524 26.54 -11.00 -30.38
C GLU A 524 26.36 -11.10 -31.91
N ALA A 525 25.85 -10.04 -32.54
CA ALA A 525 25.69 -9.97 -33.99
C ALA A 525 27.04 -10.10 -34.70
N PHE A 526 28.09 -9.46 -34.17
CA PHE A 526 29.44 -9.59 -34.71
C PHE A 526 29.99 -11.01 -34.59
N VAL A 527 29.88 -11.65 -33.42
CA VAL A 527 30.33 -13.05 -33.23
C VAL A 527 29.58 -13.99 -34.17
N LYS A 528 28.26 -13.82 -34.33
CA LYS A 528 27.45 -14.62 -35.25
C LYS A 528 27.85 -14.42 -36.72
N SER A 529 28.23 -13.18 -37.09
CA SER A 529 28.78 -12.87 -38.41
C SER A 529 30.08 -13.64 -38.67
N VAL A 530 31.04 -13.59 -37.72
CA VAL A 530 32.31 -14.31 -37.83
C VAL A 530 32.09 -15.83 -37.90
N GLN A 531 31.19 -16.38 -37.09
CA GLN A 531 30.83 -17.81 -37.14
C GLN A 531 30.30 -18.20 -38.52
N THR A 532 29.41 -17.39 -39.10
CA THR A 532 28.89 -17.61 -40.46
C THR A 532 30.02 -17.59 -41.49
N THR A 533 30.93 -16.60 -41.40
CA THR A 533 32.10 -16.51 -42.29
C THR A 533 33.02 -17.72 -42.18
N ILE A 534 33.26 -18.24 -40.97
CA ILE A 534 34.06 -19.47 -40.77
C ILE A 534 33.35 -20.65 -41.45
N LEU A 535 32.04 -20.79 -41.26
CA LEU A 535 31.26 -21.89 -41.80
C LEU A 535 31.26 -21.87 -43.34
N ASP A 536 31.09 -20.68 -43.94
CA ASP A 536 31.22 -20.46 -45.38
C ASP A 536 32.64 -20.75 -45.88
N THR A 537 33.67 -20.33 -45.15
CA THR A 537 35.07 -20.56 -45.51
C THR A 537 35.38 -22.06 -45.52
N VAL A 538 34.93 -22.81 -44.51
CA VAL A 538 35.09 -24.27 -44.43
C VAL A 538 34.33 -24.97 -45.56
N ALA A 539 33.10 -24.54 -45.86
CA ALA A 539 32.31 -25.08 -46.96
C ALA A 539 33.00 -24.83 -48.31
N GLN A 540 33.46 -23.61 -48.57
CA GLN A 540 34.20 -23.25 -49.78
C GLN A 540 35.51 -24.04 -49.91
N THR A 541 36.25 -24.17 -48.81
CA THR A 541 37.48 -24.98 -48.76
C THR A 541 37.22 -26.42 -49.18
N LYS A 542 36.16 -27.05 -48.65
CA LYS A 542 35.80 -28.44 -49.01
C LYS A 542 35.38 -28.59 -50.46
N VAL A 543 34.62 -27.62 -50.99
CA VAL A 543 34.22 -27.63 -52.41
C VAL A 543 35.44 -27.47 -53.31
N LEU A 544 36.34 -26.55 -52.99
CA LEU A 544 37.57 -26.33 -53.76
C LEU A 544 38.52 -27.53 -53.68
N GLU A 545 38.69 -28.15 -52.50
CA GLU A 545 39.47 -29.38 -52.33
C GLU A 545 38.95 -30.52 -53.23
N LEU A 546 37.64 -30.72 -53.29
CA LEU A 546 37.02 -31.74 -54.14
C LEU A 546 37.23 -31.46 -55.64
N ARG A 547 37.05 -30.20 -56.06
CA ARG A 547 37.29 -29.78 -57.44
C ARG A 547 38.76 -29.92 -57.83
N LEU A 548 39.67 -29.54 -56.93
CA LEU A 548 41.11 -29.64 -57.14
C LEU A 548 41.54 -31.10 -57.32
N ARG A 549 41.05 -32.02 -56.47
CA ARG A 549 41.28 -33.47 -56.62
C ARG A 549 40.83 -33.97 -57.98
N LYS A 550 39.60 -33.62 -58.38
CA LYS A 550 39.05 -33.98 -59.70
C LYS A 550 39.90 -33.42 -60.85
N ALA A 551 40.31 -32.15 -60.80
CA ALA A 551 41.12 -31.51 -61.83
C ALA A 551 42.55 -32.11 -61.90
N MET A 552 43.11 -32.54 -60.77
CA MET A 552 44.39 -33.26 -60.71
C MET A 552 44.27 -34.66 -61.34
N ASP A 553 43.19 -35.39 -61.05
CA ASP A 553 42.91 -36.70 -61.64
C ASP A 553 42.74 -36.59 -63.17
N GLU A 554 42.11 -35.51 -63.64
CA GLU A 554 41.90 -35.19 -65.06
C GLU A 554 43.12 -34.50 -65.73
N LYS A 555 44.22 -34.27 -65.01
CA LYS A 555 45.46 -33.60 -65.49
C LYS A 555 45.27 -32.21 -66.11
N LYS A 556 44.26 -31.46 -65.68
CA LYS A 556 43.97 -30.10 -66.20
C LYS A 556 44.79 -29.04 -65.45
N VAL A 557 46.01 -28.80 -65.92
CA VAL A 557 47.01 -27.95 -65.23
C VAL A 557 46.54 -26.50 -65.01
N ASP A 558 45.87 -25.89 -65.99
CA ASP A 558 45.42 -24.51 -65.89
C ASP A 558 44.27 -24.34 -64.90
N GLU A 559 43.34 -25.30 -64.86
CA GLU A 559 42.23 -25.34 -63.91
C GLU A 559 42.73 -25.55 -62.47
N VAL A 560 43.76 -26.39 -62.28
CA VAL A 560 44.42 -26.56 -60.98
C VAL A 560 45.04 -25.25 -60.49
N LYS A 561 45.76 -24.51 -61.34
CA LYS A 561 46.36 -23.21 -60.95
C LYS A 561 45.31 -22.18 -60.52
N ALA A 562 44.19 -22.12 -61.24
CA ALA A 562 43.08 -21.23 -60.89
C ALA A 562 42.48 -21.60 -59.53
N LEU A 563 42.16 -22.88 -59.30
CA LEU A 563 41.56 -23.36 -58.05
C LEU A 563 42.49 -23.19 -56.83
N VAL A 564 43.81 -23.33 -57.01
CA VAL A 564 44.79 -23.04 -55.93
C VAL A 564 44.79 -21.55 -55.57
N THR A 565 44.66 -20.68 -56.57
CA THR A 565 44.62 -19.22 -56.33
C THR A 565 43.36 -18.84 -55.55
N ASP A 566 42.21 -19.38 -55.93
CA ASP A 566 40.94 -19.18 -55.21
C ASP A 566 41.01 -19.69 -53.77
N LEU A 567 41.66 -20.85 -53.54
CA LEU A 567 41.85 -21.42 -52.22
C LEU A 567 42.73 -20.54 -51.32
N MET A 568 43.80 -19.95 -51.88
CA MET A 568 44.68 -19.03 -51.15
C MET A 568 44.05 -17.67 -50.87
N ALA A 569 43.01 -17.28 -51.62
CA ALA A 569 42.27 -16.04 -51.40
C ALA A 569 41.26 -16.12 -50.23
N LEU A 570 40.97 -17.32 -49.72
CA LEU A 570 40.03 -17.51 -48.63
C LEU A 570 40.54 -16.89 -47.30
N PRO A 571 39.63 -16.45 -46.41
CA PRO A 571 40.02 -15.91 -45.11
C PRO A 571 40.83 -16.92 -44.29
N THR A 572 41.99 -16.49 -43.78
CA THR A 572 42.80 -17.31 -42.88
C THR A 572 42.35 -17.13 -41.43
N ARG A 573 42.67 -18.12 -40.59
CA ARG A 573 42.43 -18.06 -39.13
C ARG A 573 43.02 -16.79 -38.51
N ASP A 574 44.26 -16.44 -38.86
CA ASP A 574 44.95 -15.28 -38.30
C ASP A 574 44.30 -13.96 -38.76
N GLY A 575 43.85 -13.90 -40.01
CA GLY A 575 43.09 -12.76 -40.53
C GLY A 575 41.76 -12.55 -39.80
N LEU A 576 40.99 -13.63 -39.59
CA LEU A 576 39.74 -13.56 -38.82
C LEU A 576 40.00 -13.19 -37.35
N THR A 577 41.08 -13.69 -36.75
CA THR A 577 41.48 -13.36 -35.37
C THR A 577 41.85 -11.89 -35.23
N ALA A 578 42.54 -11.31 -36.22
CA ALA A 578 42.88 -9.89 -36.24
C ALA A 578 41.62 -9.02 -36.30
N VAL A 579 40.68 -9.35 -37.20
CA VAL A 579 39.38 -8.65 -37.32
C VAL A 579 38.57 -8.75 -36.02
N MET A 580 38.56 -9.93 -35.37
CA MET A 580 37.91 -10.11 -34.07
C MET A 580 38.52 -9.20 -32.99
N ASN A 581 39.85 -9.16 -32.88
CA ASN A 581 40.54 -8.35 -31.87
C ASN A 581 40.34 -6.85 -32.09
N GLU A 582 40.37 -6.38 -33.35
CA GLU A 582 40.12 -4.98 -33.69
C GLU A 582 38.70 -4.56 -33.29
N ARG A 583 37.69 -5.38 -33.63
CA ARG A 583 36.30 -5.07 -33.31
C ARG A 583 36.01 -5.18 -31.80
N ALA A 584 36.63 -6.12 -31.11
CA ALA A 584 36.52 -6.29 -29.66
C ALA A 584 36.94 -5.01 -28.91
N GLN A 585 37.96 -4.28 -29.39
CA GLN A 585 38.38 -3.03 -28.76
C GLN A 585 37.34 -1.90 -28.87
N GLN A 586 36.51 -1.94 -29.91
CA GLN A 586 35.46 -0.95 -30.17
C GLN A 586 34.15 -1.25 -29.40
N LEU A 587 33.93 -2.53 -29.05
CA LEU A 587 32.74 -3.02 -28.34
C LEU A 587 32.90 -2.95 -26.82
N LYS A 588 33.19 -1.76 -26.28
CA LYS A 588 33.24 -1.54 -24.83
C LYS A 588 31.93 -0.94 -24.32
N SER A 589 31.50 -1.40 -23.15
CA SER A 589 30.36 -0.88 -22.41
C SER A 589 30.82 -0.17 -21.14
N GLY A 590 30.18 0.96 -20.81
CA GLY A 590 30.39 1.63 -19.53
C GLY A 590 29.80 0.86 -18.34
N ASN A 591 28.93 -0.13 -18.57
CA ASN A 591 28.34 -0.96 -17.52
C ASN A 591 29.19 -2.23 -17.27
N PRO A 592 29.73 -2.44 -16.06
CA PRO A 592 30.57 -3.60 -15.74
C PRO A 592 29.88 -4.96 -15.97
N ILE A 593 28.56 -5.04 -15.77
CA ILE A 593 27.79 -6.27 -15.96
C ILE A 593 27.69 -6.59 -17.46
N THR A 594 27.37 -5.58 -18.27
CA THR A 594 27.29 -5.72 -19.73
C THR A 594 28.66 -6.03 -20.32
N GLN A 595 29.73 -5.39 -19.83
CA GLN A 595 31.10 -5.69 -20.25
C GLN A 595 31.49 -7.15 -19.99
N LYS A 596 31.21 -7.69 -18.80
CA LYS A 596 31.47 -9.11 -18.52
C LYS A 596 30.75 -10.06 -19.48
N LYS A 597 29.55 -9.72 -19.93
CA LYS A 597 28.82 -10.51 -20.93
C LYS A 597 29.47 -10.42 -22.31
N ILE A 598 29.89 -9.22 -22.72
CA ILE A 598 30.63 -9.01 -23.98
C ILE A 598 31.94 -9.81 -23.97
N ASP A 599 32.71 -9.73 -22.88
CA ASP A 599 33.97 -10.45 -22.73
C ASP A 599 33.77 -11.98 -22.79
N LEU A 600 32.60 -12.49 -22.37
CA LEU A 600 32.28 -13.91 -22.45
C LEU A 600 31.91 -14.35 -23.87
N LEU A 601 31.33 -13.46 -24.69
CA LEU A 601 31.03 -13.73 -26.10
C LEU A 601 32.26 -13.68 -27.00
N LEU A 602 33.26 -12.88 -26.63
CA LEU A 602 34.48 -12.66 -27.42
C LEU A 602 35.65 -13.60 -27.05
N LYS A 603 35.46 -14.47 -26.05
CA LYS A 603 36.37 -15.59 -25.75
C LYS A 603 36.04 -16.77 -26.65
#